data_AF-A0A657K123-F1
#
_entry.id   AF-A0A657K123-F1
#
_cell.length_a   1.000
_cell.length_b   1.000
_cell.length_c   1.000
_cell.angle_alpha   90.00
_cell.angle_beta   90.00
_cell.angle_gamma   90.00
#
_symmetry.space_group_name_H-M   'P 1'
#
loop_
_entity.id
_entity.type
_entity.pdbx_description
1 polymer ?
#
loop_
_entity_poly.entity_id
_entity_poly.type
_entity_poly.pdbx_seq_one_letter_code
_entity_poly.pdbx_strand_id
1 'polypeptide(L)'
;MQRITRIAFDHNNSTTISLLEQYNSLILLLKSHLTDRTFSVLAIPKLIDNNQYVGWYTNLEGQPILLDSIVDESYKKQIIKTLETRINDIETAVKLIPLSDEELHLVSFWLPRIKNSRNQIYVINNEPIIVNTFEEPVKSPAPPVIPPKPFWRWWYFLLLALFLLGLLGILWYLFCPYGKAKYEPVTPDSKPVISEPIEEKKQADLTPAQATVSVTEPKDPVTTSESTPVATSEPEPVPVPAPEPKVKNPPNCITKEEIQRNPNPSKMAIVFDNSLSMTVTLNEPPSEVEQYFQYMAYGHGRNLPEQERIKYEKRMTRLPTRLSSSKSVATSSIDKIQQNIDISLVTLTSCPAADVSPFYNYANRGTLKRKIRQLTPTAAGGGGTPLYSGLEKASKMLDGVKRDDYILVISDGEDNCTRQNICTLANYIAAQKPRLKINIVDIAGEHKIDCIANATRGKVYIAQSPKDMIKQMNKAVSNMKINRPVCQ
;
A
#
# COMPACT_ATOMS: atom_id res chain seq x y z
N MET A 1 -0.40 -15.59 5.63
CA MET A 1 0.77 -15.19 6.46
C MET A 1 0.62 -15.76 7.85
N GLN A 2 1.60 -16.53 8.33
CA GLN A 2 1.64 -17.07 9.68
C GLN A 2 2.55 -16.20 10.58
N ARG A 3 2.24 -16.11 11.89
CA ARG A 3 3.15 -15.50 12.89
C ARG A 3 4.15 -16.55 13.38
N ILE A 4 5.43 -16.21 13.35
CA ILE A 4 6.56 -17.04 13.80
C ILE A 4 6.74 -16.86 15.32
N THR A 5 6.94 -15.61 15.75
CA THR A 5 7.26 -15.24 17.13
C THR A 5 6.84 -13.79 17.41
N ARG A 6 6.98 -13.31 18.64
CA ARG A 6 6.93 -11.88 18.99
C ARG A 6 8.10 -11.51 19.90
N ILE A 7 8.69 -10.34 19.67
CA ILE A 7 9.77 -9.78 20.49
C ILE A 7 9.25 -8.47 21.10
N ALA A 8 9.58 -8.21 22.37
CA ALA A 8 9.23 -6.96 23.04
C ALA A 8 9.89 -5.77 22.32
N PHE A 9 9.16 -4.66 22.19
CA PHE A 9 9.58 -3.51 21.40
C PHE A 9 9.41 -2.22 22.21
N ASP A 10 10.51 -1.52 22.46
CA ASP A 10 10.46 -0.22 23.12
C ASP A 10 10.10 0.88 22.11
N HIS A 11 8.79 1.17 22.04
CA HIS A 11 8.21 2.25 21.26
C HIS A 11 8.59 3.66 21.73
N ASN A 12 9.44 3.82 22.76
CA ASN A 12 10.03 5.10 23.15
C ASN A 12 11.45 5.26 22.60
N ASN A 13 12.07 4.18 22.11
CA ASN A 13 13.40 4.20 21.51
C ASN A 13 13.32 4.60 20.04
N SER A 14 13.62 5.87 19.74
CA SER A 14 13.61 6.43 18.38
C SER A 14 14.57 5.71 17.42
N THR A 15 15.69 5.17 17.91
CA THR A 15 16.60 4.35 17.10
C THR A 15 15.95 3.03 16.70
N THR A 16 15.29 2.33 17.63
CA THR A 16 14.59 1.06 17.32
C THR A 16 13.39 1.25 16.39
N ILE A 17 12.69 2.39 16.50
CA ILE A 17 11.64 2.78 15.54
C ILE A 17 12.24 3.01 14.15
N SER A 18 13.29 3.83 14.03
CA SER A 18 13.92 4.09 12.73
C SER A 18 14.48 2.82 12.10
N LEU A 19 15.03 1.89 12.89
CA LEU A 19 15.47 0.58 12.40
C LEU A 19 14.30 -0.28 11.90
N LEU A 20 13.15 -0.26 12.57
CA LEU A 20 11.94 -0.95 12.08
C LEU A 20 11.41 -0.33 10.77
N GLU A 21 11.38 1.01 10.67
CA GLU A 21 10.97 1.71 9.45
C GLU A 21 11.92 1.40 8.29
N GLN A 22 13.24 1.52 8.49
CA GLN A 22 14.25 1.18 7.49
C GLN A 22 14.20 -0.29 7.07
N TYR A 23 13.97 -1.23 8.00
CA TYR A 23 13.81 -2.65 7.66
C TYR A 23 12.55 -2.89 6.82
N ASN A 24 11.45 -2.19 7.09
CA ASN A 24 10.25 -2.28 6.24
C ASN A 24 10.52 -1.76 4.82
N SER A 25 11.23 -0.64 4.67
CA SER A 25 11.66 -0.13 3.35
C SER A 25 12.57 -1.13 2.63
N LEU A 26 13.52 -1.74 3.33
CA LEU A 26 14.39 -2.79 2.78
C LEU A 26 13.59 -4.01 2.30
N ILE A 27 12.62 -4.46 3.10
CA ILE A 27 11.76 -5.60 2.76
C ILE A 27 10.91 -5.31 1.52
N LEU A 28 10.38 -4.09 1.39
CA LEU A 28 9.65 -3.67 0.19
C LEU A 28 10.55 -3.66 -1.06
N LEU A 29 11.74 -3.04 -0.95
CA LEU A 29 12.75 -2.99 -2.03
C LEU A 29 13.23 -4.38 -2.46
N LEU A 30 13.51 -5.27 -1.50
CA LEU A 30 13.96 -6.63 -1.82
C LEU A 30 12.83 -7.48 -2.41
N LYS A 31 11.57 -7.27 -2.02
CA LYS A 31 10.43 -8.04 -2.53
C LYS A 31 10.18 -7.85 -4.04
N SER A 32 10.48 -6.67 -4.60
CA SER A 32 10.30 -6.42 -6.05
C SER A 32 11.38 -7.03 -6.94
N HIS A 33 12.48 -7.54 -6.36
CA HIS A 33 13.67 -7.97 -7.12
C HIS A 33 14.19 -9.37 -6.75
N LEU A 34 13.76 -9.94 -5.63
CA LEU A 34 14.06 -11.32 -5.25
C LEU A 34 12.95 -12.28 -5.69
N THR A 35 13.29 -13.56 -5.92
CA THR A 35 12.27 -14.61 -6.04
C THR A 35 11.57 -14.83 -4.70
N ASP A 36 10.30 -15.26 -4.69
CA ASP A 36 9.58 -15.59 -3.44
C ASP A 36 10.36 -16.54 -2.52
N ARG A 37 11.09 -17.50 -3.10
CA ARG A 37 11.91 -18.47 -2.36
C ARG A 37 13.17 -17.85 -1.75
N THR A 38 13.78 -16.88 -2.44
CA THR A 38 14.90 -16.11 -1.89
C THR A 38 14.42 -15.15 -0.81
N PHE A 39 13.29 -14.49 -1.05
CA PHE A 39 12.67 -13.51 -0.16
C PHE A 39 12.10 -14.16 1.13
N SER A 40 11.58 -15.39 1.07
CA SER A 40 10.98 -16.07 2.24
C SER A 40 11.95 -16.33 3.40
N VAL A 41 13.26 -16.16 3.19
CA VAL A 41 14.28 -16.20 4.25
C VAL A 41 14.19 -14.99 5.19
N LEU A 42 13.52 -13.91 4.81
CA LEU A 42 13.37 -12.70 5.62
C LEU A 42 11.98 -12.68 6.28
N ALA A 43 11.94 -12.67 7.61
CA ALA A 43 10.68 -12.45 8.31
C ALA A 43 10.19 -11.00 8.14
N ILE A 44 8.87 -10.83 8.06
CA ILE A 44 8.18 -9.55 7.89
C ILE A 44 7.66 -9.09 9.26
N PRO A 45 8.13 -7.96 9.81
CA PRO A 45 7.68 -7.47 11.12
C PRO A 45 6.34 -6.74 11.00
N LYS A 46 5.52 -6.82 12.04
CA LYS A 46 4.34 -5.98 12.25
C LYS A 46 4.24 -5.62 13.73
N LEU A 47 3.94 -4.36 14.04
CA LEU A 47 3.64 -3.96 15.41
C LEU A 47 2.31 -4.60 15.84
N ILE A 48 2.30 -5.17 17.04
CA ILE A 48 1.13 -5.80 17.66
C ILE A 48 1.01 -5.32 19.11
N ASP A 49 -0.10 -5.68 19.77
CA ASP A 49 -0.29 -5.49 21.22
C ASP A 49 0.01 -4.04 21.66
N ASN A 50 -0.66 -3.06 21.03
CA ASN A 50 -0.48 -1.61 21.24
C ASN A 50 0.97 -1.12 21.05
N ASN A 51 1.66 -1.63 20.02
CA ASN A 51 3.06 -1.34 19.67
C ASN A 51 4.09 -1.74 20.75
N GLN A 52 3.69 -2.55 21.75
CA GLN A 52 4.61 -3.06 22.78
C GLN A 52 5.46 -4.25 22.29
N TYR A 53 5.11 -4.84 21.14
CA TYR A 53 5.81 -5.98 20.56
C TYR A 53 5.87 -5.86 19.03
N VAL A 54 6.95 -6.36 18.45
CA VAL A 54 7.02 -6.71 17.02
C VAL A 54 6.69 -8.19 16.89
N GLY A 55 5.56 -8.49 16.24
CA GLY A 55 5.25 -9.83 15.74
C GLY A 55 5.96 -10.06 14.42
N TRP A 56 6.63 -11.20 14.27
CA TRP A 56 7.34 -11.57 13.04
C TRP A 56 6.53 -12.58 12.25
N TYR A 57 6.38 -12.36 10.94
CA TYR A 57 5.49 -13.11 10.06
C TYR A 57 6.20 -13.66 8.82
N THR A 58 5.63 -14.69 8.22
CA THR A 58 6.07 -15.28 6.94
C THR A 58 4.87 -15.69 6.08
N ASN A 59 5.13 -15.96 4.80
CA ASN A 59 4.18 -16.59 3.87
C ASN A 59 4.19 -18.11 3.95
N LEU A 60 5.23 -18.73 4.55
CA LEU A 60 5.30 -20.17 4.76
C LEU A 60 4.29 -20.63 5.84
N GLU A 61 3.71 -21.81 5.64
CA GLU A 61 2.72 -22.42 6.54
C GLU A 61 3.31 -23.69 7.16
N GLY A 62 3.29 -23.80 8.49
CA GLY A 62 3.85 -24.94 9.23
C GLY A 62 4.38 -24.52 10.59
N GLN A 63 4.71 -25.48 11.47
CA GLN A 63 5.14 -25.15 12.83
C GLN A 63 6.57 -24.56 12.85
N PRO A 64 6.77 -23.34 13.41
CA PRO A 64 8.10 -22.76 13.53
C PRO A 64 8.90 -23.46 14.64
N ILE A 65 10.08 -23.94 14.28
CA ILE A 65 11.06 -24.55 15.20
C ILE A 65 12.30 -23.65 15.22
N LEU A 66 12.86 -23.35 16.39
CA LEU A 66 14.11 -22.59 16.48
C LEU A 66 15.28 -23.47 16.00
N LEU A 67 16.17 -22.94 15.15
CA LEU A 67 17.31 -23.69 14.60
C LEU A 67 18.19 -24.31 15.69
N ASP A 68 18.32 -23.64 16.85
CA ASP A 68 19.13 -24.13 17.97
C ASP A 68 18.45 -25.17 18.87
N SER A 69 17.14 -25.40 18.73
CA SER A 69 16.45 -26.53 19.37
C SER A 69 16.45 -27.81 18.51
N ILE A 70 17.11 -27.80 17.34
CA ILE A 70 17.23 -28.98 16.48
C ILE A 70 18.41 -29.84 16.94
N VAL A 71 18.11 -31.08 17.33
CA VAL A 71 19.08 -32.06 17.86
C VAL A 71 19.81 -32.82 16.75
N ASP A 72 19.21 -32.95 15.56
CA ASP A 72 19.85 -33.58 14.40
C ASP A 72 20.88 -32.61 13.79
N GLU A 73 22.15 -32.85 14.08
CA GLU A 73 23.31 -32.11 13.56
C GLU A 73 23.46 -32.18 12.02
N SER A 74 22.99 -33.24 11.36
CA SER A 74 23.03 -33.36 9.90
C SER A 74 21.98 -32.46 9.27
N TYR A 75 20.75 -32.54 9.78
CA TYR A 75 19.64 -31.66 9.37
C TYR A 75 19.95 -30.20 9.69
N LYS A 76 20.47 -29.88 10.88
CA LYS A 76 20.87 -28.53 11.27
C LYS A 76 21.90 -27.93 10.30
N LYS A 77 22.91 -28.71 9.89
CA LYS A 77 23.91 -28.30 8.87
C LYS A 77 23.30 -28.12 7.48
N GLN A 78 22.32 -28.94 7.09
CA GLN A 78 21.58 -28.75 5.84
C GLN A 78 20.83 -27.41 5.84
N ILE A 79 20.13 -27.08 6.94
CA ILE A 79 19.41 -25.80 7.07
C ILE A 79 20.36 -24.60 7.07
N ILE A 80 21.49 -24.68 7.78
CA ILE A 80 22.52 -23.63 7.77
C ILE A 80 23.05 -23.41 6.34
N LYS A 81 23.36 -24.47 5.60
CA LYS A 81 23.80 -24.36 4.20
C LYS A 81 22.72 -23.74 3.30
N THR A 82 21.44 -24.05 3.51
CA THR A 82 20.34 -23.39 2.80
C THR A 82 20.27 -21.90 3.14
N LEU A 83 20.44 -21.52 4.42
CA LEU A 83 20.46 -20.13 4.89
C LEU A 83 21.61 -19.34 4.26
N GLU A 84 22.83 -19.88 4.28
CA GLU A 84 24.01 -19.28 3.63
C GLU A 84 23.76 -19.09 2.13
N THR A 85 23.18 -20.10 1.46
CA THR A 85 22.80 -20.01 0.04
C THR A 85 21.82 -18.87 -0.20
N ARG A 86 20.73 -18.77 0.58
CA ARG A 86 19.73 -17.69 0.47
C ARG A 86 20.32 -16.31 0.68
N ILE A 87 21.22 -16.14 1.65
CA ILE A 87 21.87 -14.86 1.90
C ILE A 87 22.80 -14.49 0.73
N ASN A 88 23.51 -15.46 0.16
CA ASN A 88 24.35 -15.25 -1.03
C ASN A 88 23.49 -14.99 -2.30
N ASP A 89 22.32 -15.60 -2.42
CA ASP A 89 21.32 -15.30 -3.46
C ASP A 89 20.92 -13.81 -3.37
N ILE A 90 20.62 -13.31 -2.16
CA ILE A 90 20.29 -11.89 -1.90
C ILE A 90 21.48 -10.99 -2.29
N GLU A 91 22.69 -11.26 -1.79
CA GLU A 91 23.87 -10.45 -2.09
C GLU A 91 24.28 -10.46 -3.57
N THR A 92 23.89 -11.49 -4.31
CA THR A 92 24.13 -11.58 -5.76
C THR A 92 23.05 -10.80 -6.52
N ALA A 93 21.77 -10.95 -6.15
CA ALA A 93 20.68 -10.17 -6.73
C ALA A 93 20.88 -8.66 -6.52
N VAL A 94 21.24 -8.25 -5.30
CA VAL A 94 21.52 -6.84 -4.95
C VAL A 94 22.55 -6.18 -5.86
N LYS A 95 23.60 -6.92 -6.30
CA LYS A 95 24.63 -6.40 -7.21
C LYS A 95 24.17 -6.25 -8.67
N LEU A 96 23.01 -6.82 -9.00
CA LEU A 96 22.42 -6.82 -10.35
C LEU A 96 21.21 -5.87 -10.46
N ILE A 97 20.70 -5.34 -9.34
CA ILE A 97 19.63 -4.33 -9.33
C ILE A 97 20.24 -2.94 -9.58
N PRO A 98 19.68 -2.12 -10.49
CA PRO A 98 20.04 -0.72 -10.62
C PRO A 98 19.46 0.12 -9.47
N LEU A 99 20.12 0.08 -8.31
CA LEU A 99 19.76 0.85 -7.11
C LEU A 99 20.21 2.32 -7.23
N SER A 100 19.45 3.23 -6.62
CA SER A 100 19.93 4.59 -6.30
C SER A 100 20.90 4.60 -5.12
N ASP A 101 21.62 5.71 -4.91
CA ASP A 101 22.59 5.86 -3.81
C ASP A 101 21.96 5.66 -2.42
N GLU A 102 20.71 6.09 -2.23
CA GLU A 102 19.95 5.93 -0.98
C GLU A 102 19.56 4.47 -0.74
N GLU A 103 19.10 3.77 -1.78
CA GLU A 103 18.77 2.34 -1.71
C GLU A 103 20.02 1.47 -1.53
N LEU A 104 21.13 1.82 -2.18
CA LEU A 104 22.42 1.16 -2.02
C LEU A 104 22.97 1.37 -0.60
N HIS A 105 22.81 2.57 -0.03
CA HIS A 105 23.13 2.84 1.37
C HIS A 105 22.25 2.02 2.32
N LEU A 106 20.93 1.97 2.09
CA LEU A 106 19.99 1.16 2.88
C LEU A 106 20.38 -0.33 2.86
N VAL A 107 20.60 -0.91 1.68
CA VAL A 107 20.94 -2.33 1.54
C VAL A 107 22.31 -2.64 2.15
N SER A 108 23.32 -1.79 1.94
CA SER A 108 24.66 -1.99 2.54
C SER A 108 24.67 -1.82 4.07
N PHE A 109 23.78 -0.99 4.63
CA PHE A 109 23.56 -0.87 6.08
C PHE A 109 22.85 -2.10 6.69
N TRP A 110 22.02 -2.80 5.91
CA TRP A 110 21.23 -3.95 6.39
C TRP A 110 21.83 -5.32 6.10
N LEU A 111 22.60 -5.51 5.02
CA LEU A 111 23.23 -6.81 4.73
C LEU A 111 24.08 -7.36 5.91
N PRO A 112 24.92 -6.55 6.59
CA PRO A 112 25.63 -6.99 7.80
C PRO A 112 24.69 -7.35 8.96
N ARG A 113 23.53 -6.69 9.07
CA ARG A 113 22.50 -6.97 10.09
C ARG A 113 21.72 -8.24 9.78
N ILE A 114 21.47 -8.56 8.51
CA ILE A 114 20.89 -9.84 8.08
C ILE A 114 21.86 -10.99 8.37
N LYS A 115 23.16 -10.79 8.09
CA LYS A 115 24.26 -11.73 8.41
C LYS A 115 24.63 -11.81 9.91
N ASN A 116 23.97 -11.08 10.80
CA ASN A 116 24.29 -11.08 12.23
C ASN A 116 23.95 -12.45 12.86
N SER A 117 24.95 -13.13 13.45
CA SER A 117 24.78 -14.43 14.11
C SER A 117 23.94 -14.38 15.39
N ARG A 118 23.58 -13.20 15.90
CA ARG A 118 22.58 -13.04 16.98
C ARG A 118 21.13 -13.03 16.50
N ASN A 119 20.86 -13.01 15.20
CA ASN A 119 19.49 -13.13 14.70
C ASN A 119 18.90 -14.51 15.05
N GLN A 120 17.63 -14.54 15.44
CA GLN A 120 16.95 -15.81 15.70
C GLN A 120 16.57 -16.47 14.38
N ILE A 121 17.10 -17.67 14.11
CA ILE A 121 16.72 -18.44 12.92
C ILE A 121 15.63 -19.42 13.30
N TYR A 122 14.48 -19.33 12.63
CA TYR A 122 13.40 -20.30 12.70
C TYR A 122 13.37 -21.15 11.42
N VAL A 123 12.85 -22.37 11.52
CA VAL A 123 12.72 -23.31 10.41
C VAL A 123 11.25 -23.67 10.24
N ILE A 124 10.75 -23.58 9.01
CA ILE A 124 9.41 -24.03 8.62
C ILE A 124 9.55 -24.81 7.31
N ASN A 125 9.07 -26.07 7.30
CA ASN A 125 9.10 -26.97 6.13
C ASN A 125 10.47 -27.00 5.41
N ASN A 126 11.54 -27.11 6.20
CA ASN A 126 12.93 -27.19 5.77
C ASN A 126 13.51 -25.92 5.07
N GLU A 127 12.78 -24.81 4.98
CA GLU A 127 13.37 -23.50 4.61
C GLU A 127 13.62 -22.67 5.90
N PRO A 128 14.79 -22.02 6.03
CA PRO A 128 15.13 -21.16 7.16
C PRO A 128 14.52 -19.75 7.02
N ILE A 129 14.27 -19.10 8.15
CA ILE A 129 13.72 -17.74 8.24
C ILE A 129 14.47 -16.94 9.32
N ILE A 130 15.00 -15.78 8.95
CA ILE A 130 15.72 -14.84 9.79
C ILE A 130 14.71 -13.91 10.49
N VAL A 131 14.69 -13.95 11.82
CA VAL A 131 14.05 -12.95 12.68
C VAL A 131 15.13 -12.01 13.21
N ASN A 132 15.07 -10.74 12.79
CA ASN A 132 16.08 -9.75 13.15
C ASN A 132 15.86 -9.22 14.58
N THR A 133 16.95 -9.00 15.33
CA THR A 133 16.89 -8.46 16.71
C THR A 133 17.01 -6.93 16.76
N PHE A 134 17.22 -6.26 15.63
CA PHE A 134 17.59 -4.84 15.50
C PHE A 134 18.87 -4.42 16.22
N GLU A 135 19.64 -5.37 16.75
CA GLU A 135 20.96 -5.11 17.32
C GLU A 135 21.98 -4.70 16.24
N GLU A 136 23.01 -3.98 16.65
CA GLU A 136 24.16 -3.73 15.77
C GLU A 136 24.82 -5.05 15.33
N PRO A 137 25.28 -5.13 14.07
CA PRO A 137 26.01 -6.31 13.62
C PRO A 137 27.26 -6.47 14.49
N VAL A 138 27.46 -7.66 15.07
CA VAL A 138 28.66 -7.90 15.86
C VAL A 138 29.87 -7.68 14.96
N LYS A 139 30.67 -6.65 15.24
CA LYS A 139 32.02 -6.54 14.70
C LYS A 139 32.72 -7.83 15.10
N SER A 140 32.91 -8.72 14.12
CA SER A 140 33.63 -9.98 14.32
C SER A 140 34.93 -9.64 15.06
N PRO A 141 35.22 -10.28 16.21
CA PRO A 141 36.38 -9.93 17.02
C PRO A 141 37.59 -9.97 16.11
N ALA A 142 38.31 -8.84 16.00
CA ALA A 142 39.36 -8.65 15.01
C ALA A 142 40.27 -9.88 15.04
N PRO A 143 40.46 -10.58 13.89
CA PRO A 143 40.93 -11.96 13.87
C PRO A 143 42.20 -12.05 14.71
N PRO A 144 42.20 -12.90 15.76
CA PRO A 144 43.04 -12.73 16.94
C PRO A 144 44.47 -12.54 16.49
N VAL A 145 45.04 -11.36 16.78
CA VAL A 145 46.27 -10.86 16.14
C VAL A 145 47.33 -11.95 16.22
N ILE A 146 47.50 -12.67 15.11
CA ILE A 146 48.39 -13.82 15.06
C ILE A 146 49.79 -13.22 15.29
N PRO A 147 50.44 -13.46 16.44
CA PRO A 147 51.74 -12.87 16.69
C PRO A 147 52.63 -13.33 15.53
N PRO A 148 53.22 -12.38 14.77
CA PRO A 148 53.68 -12.68 13.42
C PRO A 148 54.63 -13.87 13.46
N LYS A 149 54.18 -15.00 12.90
CA LYS A 149 54.98 -16.24 12.85
C LYS A 149 56.36 -15.83 12.34
N PRO A 150 57.47 -16.21 13.00
CA PRO A 150 58.75 -15.56 12.79
C PRO A 150 59.35 -15.89 11.42
N PHE A 151 58.85 -15.17 10.41
CA PHE A 151 59.32 -15.11 9.03
C PHE A 151 60.79 -14.63 9.02
N TRP A 152 61.09 -13.73 9.97
CA TRP A 152 62.43 -13.32 10.42
C TRP A 152 63.18 -14.41 11.23
N ARG A 153 62.92 -15.70 10.94
CA ARG A 153 63.79 -16.83 11.28
C ARG A 153 64.20 -17.58 10.02
N TRP A 154 63.27 -17.74 9.07
CA TRP A 154 63.55 -18.36 7.76
C TRP A 154 64.44 -17.47 6.88
N TRP A 155 64.31 -16.13 6.94
CA TRP A 155 65.22 -15.25 6.20
C TRP A 155 66.67 -15.35 6.70
N TYR A 156 66.91 -15.59 7.99
CA TYR A 156 68.26 -15.86 8.50
C TYR A 156 68.82 -17.19 7.98
N PHE A 157 68.01 -18.26 7.91
CA PHE A 157 68.46 -19.51 7.28
C PHE A 157 68.72 -19.34 5.78
N LEU A 158 67.92 -18.53 5.07
CA LEU A 158 68.13 -18.22 3.65
C LEU A 158 69.40 -17.37 3.43
N LEU A 159 69.67 -16.37 4.28
CA LEU A 159 70.90 -15.58 4.25
C LEU A 159 72.13 -16.44 4.61
N LEU A 160 72.02 -17.32 5.60
CA LEU A 160 73.08 -18.25 5.97
C LEU A 160 73.36 -19.27 4.85
N ALA A 161 72.32 -19.76 4.17
CA ALA A 161 72.44 -20.63 3.00
C ALA A 161 73.07 -19.88 1.81
N LEU A 162 72.68 -18.63 1.56
CA LEU A 162 73.33 -17.78 0.55
C LEU A 162 74.80 -17.49 0.89
N PHE A 163 75.13 -17.29 2.16
CA PHE A 163 76.50 -17.10 2.62
C PHE A 163 77.34 -18.37 2.50
N LEU A 164 76.77 -19.55 2.82
CA LEU A 164 77.40 -20.85 2.60
C LEU A 164 77.59 -21.17 1.11
N LEU A 165 76.60 -20.85 0.26
CA LEU A 165 76.71 -20.97 -1.20
C LEU A 165 77.73 -19.96 -1.77
N GLY A 166 77.84 -18.76 -1.19
CA GLY A 166 78.87 -17.79 -1.51
C GLY A 166 80.27 -18.29 -1.15
N LEU A 167 80.45 -18.84 0.06
CA LEU A 167 81.70 -19.46 0.49
C LEU A 167 82.07 -20.68 -0.36
N LEU A 168 81.10 -21.55 -0.67
CA LEU A 168 81.30 -22.68 -1.59
C LEU A 168 81.64 -22.20 -3.01
N GLY A 169 81.01 -21.14 -3.50
CA GLY A 169 81.31 -20.53 -4.79
C GLY A 169 82.69 -19.89 -4.83
N ILE A 170 83.14 -19.26 -3.74
CA ILE A 170 84.50 -18.70 -3.60
C ILE A 170 85.54 -19.83 -3.52
N LEU A 171 85.28 -20.89 -2.73
CA LEU A 171 86.12 -22.09 -2.71
C LEU A 171 86.21 -22.74 -4.09
N TRP A 172 85.09 -22.88 -4.79
CA TRP A 172 85.06 -23.48 -6.13
C TRP A 172 85.77 -22.60 -7.17
N TYR A 173 85.61 -21.28 -7.10
CA TYR A 173 86.34 -20.32 -7.93
C TYR A 173 87.86 -20.31 -7.66
N LEU A 174 88.28 -20.56 -6.42
CA LEU A 174 89.70 -20.67 -6.04
C LEU A 174 90.33 -22.03 -6.41
N PHE A 175 89.53 -23.10 -6.53
CA PHE A 175 90.04 -24.46 -6.75
C PHE A 175 89.68 -25.11 -8.10
N CYS A 176 88.81 -24.52 -8.93
CA CYS A 176 88.51 -25.02 -10.29
C CYS A 176 89.02 -24.06 -11.38
N PRO A 177 89.95 -24.48 -12.25
CA PRO A 177 90.51 -23.62 -13.30
C PRO A 177 89.53 -23.37 -14.46
N TYR A 178 89.69 -22.22 -15.11
CA TYR A 178 88.87 -21.75 -16.23
C TYR A 178 88.81 -22.72 -17.43
N GLY A 179 87.60 -23.08 -17.85
CA GLY A 179 87.29 -23.57 -19.20
C GLY A 179 86.37 -22.58 -19.93
N LYS A 180 86.76 -22.09 -21.13
CA LYS A 180 86.00 -21.07 -21.89
C LYS A 180 85.46 -21.61 -23.22
N ALA A 181 84.14 -21.54 -23.42
CA ALA A 181 83.45 -21.46 -24.70
C ALA A 181 82.10 -20.75 -24.44
N LYS A 182 81.76 -19.58 -25.00
CA LYS A 182 81.65 -19.06 -26.38
C LYS A 182 80.19 -19.10 -26.90
N TYR A 183 79.79 -17.96 -27.47
CA TYR A 183 78.54 -17.66 -28.20
C TYR A 183 78.40 -18.57 -29.46
N GLU A 184 77.25 -18.70 -30.16
CA GLU A 184 76.37 -17.64 -30.71
C GLU A 184 74.87 -18.03 -30.84
N PRO A 185 73.96 -17.05 -31.03
CA PRO A 185 72.52 -17.27 -31.31
C PRO A 185 72.21 -17.38 -32.82
N VAL A 186 70.99 -17.80 -33.16
CA VAL A 186 70.45 -17.75 -34.54
C VAL A 186 69.08 -17.05 -34.54
N THR A 187 68.87 -16.15 -35.51
CA THR A 187 67.70 -15.28 -35.69
C THR A 187 66.62 -15.90 -36.62
N PRO A 188 65.39 -15.35 -36.66
CA PRO A 188 64.22 -15.97 -37.33
C PRO A 188 64.10 -15.60 -38.83
N ASP A 189 63.11 -16.18 -39.53
CA ASP A 189 62.84 -15.84 -40.94
C ASP A 189 61.33 -15.81 -41.35
N SER A 190 61.08 -15.04 -42.41
CA SER A 190 60.01 -15.12 -43.43
C SER A 190 58.50 -15.15 -43.06
N LYS A 191 57.89 -13.95 -43.16
CA LYS A 191 56.59 -13.63 -43.82
C LYS A 191 56.60 -13.99 -45.34
N PRO A 192 55.57 -13.75 -46.22
CA PRO A 192 54.29 -13.01 -46.12
C PRO A 192 53.06 -13.90 -46.54
N VAL A 193 51.99 -13.59 -47.33
CA VAL A 193 51.59 -12.44 -48.18
C VAL A 193 50.07 -12.34 -48.50
N ILE A 194 49.62 -11.07 -48.62
CA ILE A 194 48.49 -10.41 -49.32
C ILE A 194 47.53 -11.23 -50.24
N SER A 195 46.20 -11.06 -50.07
CA SER A 195 45.30 -10.45 -51.10
C SER A 195 43.90 -10.02 -50.60
N GLU A 196 43.37 -8.97 -51.23
CA GLU A 196 42.09 -8.23 -51.05
C GLU A 196 41.62 -7.86 -52.49
N PRO A 197 40.48 -7.15 -52.77
CA PRO A 197 39.25 -6.84 -52.02
C PRO A 197 37.95 -7.04 -52.89
N ILE A 198 36.87 -6.26 -52.61
CA ILE A 198 35.73 -5.81 -53.49
C ILE A 198 34.31 -6.38 -53.18
N GLU A 199 33.45 -5.49 -52.62
CA GLU A 199 32.02 -5.13 -52.96
C GLU A 199 31.01 -6.20 -53.47
N GLU A 200 29.71 -6.22 -53.09
CA GLU A 200 28.72 -5.12 -53.25
C GLU A 200 27.35 -5.36 -52.51
N LYS A 201 26.65 -4.26 -52.17
CA LYS A 201 25.18 -4.01 -52.01
C LYS A 201 24.15 -5.04 -51.46
N LYS A 202 23.51 -4.59 -50.37
CA LYS A 202 22.05 -4.22 -50.27
C LYS A 202 20.96 -5.32 -50.18
N GLN A 203 20.65 -5.67 -48.92
CA GLN A 203 19.33 -5.50 -48.27
C GLN A 203 18.05 -5.56 -49.15
N ALA A 204 17.26 -6.63 -48.94
CA ALA A 204 15.84 -6.70 -49.25
C ALA A 204 15.12 -7.60 -48.23
N ASP A 205 13.98 -7.16 -47.69
CA ASP A 205 12.68 -7.85 -47.81
C ASP A 205 11.56 -6.93 -47.29
N LEU A 206 10.42 -6.85 -48.00
CA LEU A 206 9.15 -6.28 -47.56
C LEU A 206 8.01 -6.96 -48.34
N THR A 207 7.18 -7.70 -47.63
CA THR A 207 6.16 -8.59 -48.22
C THR A 207 4.94 -7.80 -48.76
N PRO A 208 4.29 -8.22 -49.87
CA PRO A 208 3.15 -7.49 -50.44
C PRO A 208 1.83 -7.66 -49.67
N ALA A 209 0.90 -6.73 -49.89
CA ALA A 209 -0.49 -6.78 -49.39
C ALA A 209 -1.49 -7.02 -50.54
N GLN A 210 -2.69 -7.54 -50.24
CA GLN A 210 -3.90 -7.30 -51.06
C GLN A 210 -5.22 -7.68 -50.35
N ALA A 211 -6.33 -7.25 -50.97
CA ALA A 211 -7.76 -7.49 -50.62
C ALA A 211 -8.28 -6.76 -49.33
N THR A 212 -9.45 -6.13 -49.30
CA THR A 212 -10.47 -5.75 -50.33
C THR A 212 -11.32 -4.60 -49.73
N VAL A 213 -11.45 -3.41 -50.34
CA VAL A 213 -12.37 -2.97 -51.44
C VAL A 213 -13.75 -2.44 -50.97
N SER A 214 -14.19 -1.32 -51.59
CA SER A 214 -15.53 -0.70 -51.58
C SER A 214 -16.03 0.09 -50.34
N VAL A 215 -16.81 1.18 -50.46
CA VAL A 215 -16.95 2.22 -51.54
C VAL A 215 -17.73 3.45 -50.98
N THR A 216 -17.48 4.64 -51.56
CA THR A 216 -18.28 5.91 -51.75
C THR A 216 -19.59 6.12 -50.93
N GLU A 217 -19.98 7.30 -50.41
CA GLU A 217 -20.21 8.62 -51.08
C GLU A 217 -20.32 9.80 -50.06
N PRO A 218 -20.17 11.11 -50.44
CA PRO A 218 -19.93 12.19 -49.45
C PRO A 218 -20.98 13.34 -49.34
N LYS A 219 -20.80 14.17 -48.28
CA LYS A 219 -21.15 15.60 -48.09
C LYS A 219 -22.61 16.08 -47.82
N ASP A 220 -22.79 16.65 -46.61
CA ASP A 220 -23.02 18.08 -46.29
C ASP A 220 -24.18 18.91 -46.94
N PRO A 221 -24.62 20.05 -46.33
CA PRO A 221 -24.91 20.34 -44.90
C PRO A 221 -26.13 21.31 -44.64
N VAL A 222 -26.42 21.65 -43.35
CA VAL A 222 -27.29 22.77 -42.83
C VAL A 222 -28.81 22.73 -43.25
N THR A 223 -29.82 23.46 -42.71
CA THR A 223 -29.96 24.60 -41.74
C THR A 223 -31.27 24.49 -40.88
N THR A 224 -31.57 25.51 -40.05
CA THR A 224 -32.57 25.65 -38.95
C THR A 224 -34.01 26.08 -39.32
N SER A 225 -34.86 26.25 -38.27
CA SER A 225 -36.12 27.05 -38.16
C SER A 225 -37.45 26.39 -38.63
N GLU A 226 -38.67 26.75 -38.18
CA GLU A 226 -39.22 27.35 -36.92
C GLU A 226 -40.78 27.32 -36.93
N SER A 227 -41.45 27.57 -35.79
CA SER A 227 -42.89 27.96 -35.61
C SER A 227 -44.05 26.94 -35.80
N THR A 228 -44.77 26.68 -34.69
CA THR A 228 -46.22 26.94 -34.38
C THR A 228 -47.30 27.19 -35.47
N PRO A 229 -48.65 27.09 -35.20
CA PRO A 229 -49.36 26.73 -33.94
C PRO A 229 -50.66 25.85 -34.02
N VAL A 230 -51.17 25.44 -32.84
CA VAL A 230 -52.57 25.28 -32.33
C VAL A 230 -53.75 24.86 -33.25
N ALA A 231 -54.54 23.88 -32.76
CA ALA A 231 -55.99 23.71 -33.01
C ALA A 231 -56.75 23.37 -31.69
N THR A 232 -58.08 23.51 -31.65
CA THR A 232 -58.86 23.71 -30.39
C THR A 232 -60.19 22.93 -30.32
N SER A 233 -60.62 22.54 -29.10
CA SER A 233 -61.94 21.97 -28.69
C SER A 233 -62.31 20.60 -29.29
N GLU A 234 -63.09 19.70 -28.64
CA GLU A 234 -64.27 19.86 -27.76
C GLU A 234 -64.32 18.74 -26.66
N PRO A 235 -65.07 18.86 -25.53
CA PRO A 235 -64.90 17.96 -24.37
C PRO A 235 -65.96 16.85 -24.20
N GLU A 236 -65.56 15.72 -23.61
CA GLU A 236 -66.43 14.63 -23.13
C GLU A 236 -66.63 14.63 -21.59
N PRO A 237 -67.62 13.90 -21.04
CA PRO A 237 -68.21 14.22 -19.74
C PRO A 237 -67.43 13.77 -18.49
N VAL A 238 -67.69 14.47 -17.38
CA VAL A 238 -67.07 14.25 -16.06
C VAL A 238 -67.52 12.92 -15.43
N PRO A 239 -66.59 12.00 -15.09
CA PRO A 239 -66.92 10.80 -14.32
C PRO A 239 -67.19 11.11 -12.84
N VAL A 240 -68.13 10.40 -12.23
CA VAL A 240 -68.39 10.44 -10.78
C VAL A 240 -67.13 9.96 -10.02
N PRO A 241 -66.72 10.61 -8.91
CA PRO A 241 -65.56 10.18 -8.14
C PRO A 241 -65.70 8.74 -7.62
N ALA A 242 -64.78 7.86 -8.03
CA ALA A 242 -64.62 6.57 -7.40
C ALA A 242 -64.18 6.76 -5.93
N PRO A 243 -64.63 5.90 -4.98
CA PRO A 243 -64.23 6.01 -3.58
C PRO A 243 -62.71 5.90 -3.45
N GLU A 244 -62.10 6.83 -2.71
CA GLU A 244 -60.65 6.93 -2.61
C GLU A 244 -60.01 5.59 -2.19
N PRO A 245 -58.98 5.10 -2.89
CA PRO A 245 -58.38 3.82 -2.59
C PRO A 245 -57.68 3.90 -1.23
N LYS A 246 -58.27 3.26 -0.21
CA LYS A 246 -57.72 3.17 1.16
C LYS A 246 -56.23 2.82 1.11
N VAL A 247 -55.38 3.81 1.39
CA VAL A 247 -53.93 3.66 1.20
C VAL A 247 -53.41 2.58 2.13
N LYS A 248 -52.87 1.51 1.53
CA LYS A 248 -52.19 0.44 2.27
C LYS A 248 -50.82 0.96 2.72
N ASN A 249 -50.81 1.63 3.86
CA ASN A 249 -49.61 2.15 4.49
C ASN A 249 -48.56 1.03 4.69
N PRO A 250 -47.28 1.28 4.34
CA PRO A 250 -46.25 0.24 4.38
C PRO A 250 -45.92 -0.16 5.84
N PRO A 251 -45.65 -1.44 6.12
CA PRO A 251 -45.70 -2.02 7.47
C PRO A 251 -44.61 -1.57 8.46
N ASN A 252 -43.76 -0.60 8.11
CA ASN A 252 -42.87 0.08 9.05
C ASN A 252 -43.04 1.61 9.11
N CYS A 253 -44.09 2.19 8.49
CA CYS A 253 -44.26 3.64 8.42
C CYS A 253 -44.28 4.30 9.81
N ILE A 254 -43.94 5.58 9.86
CA ILE A 254 -44.03 6.44 11.06
C ILE A 254 -45.22 7.39 10.93
N THR A 255 -46.08 7.49 11.94
CA THR A 255 -47.24 8.38 11.86
C THR A 255 -46.82 9.85 12.04
N LYS A 256 -47.64 10.79 11.58
CA LYS A 256 -47.38 12.23 11.74
C LYS A 256 -47.39 12.62 13.23
N GLU A 257 -48.20 11.94 14.03
CA GLU A 257 -48.32 12.08 15.48
C GLU A 257 -47.11 11.48 16.21
N GLU A 258 -46.57 10.33 15.75
CA GLU A 258 -45.32 9.77 16.29
C GLU A 258 -44.12 10.70 16.02
N ILE A 259 -44.10 11.39 14.87
CA ILE A 259 -43.13 12.44 14.57
C ILE A 259 -43.31 13.64 15.52
N GLN A 260 -44.53 14.18 15.64
CA GLN A 260 -44.82 15.41 16.40
C GLN A 260 -44.70 15.22 17.92
N ARG A 261 -45.04 14.03 18.45
CA ARG A 261 -44.99 13.71 19.88
C ARG A 261 -43.59 13.34 20.38
N ASN A 262 -42.56 13.33 19.52
CA ASN A 262 -41.19 13.09 19.94
C ASN A 262 -40.51 14.42 20.32
N PRO A 263 -40.33 14.74 21.62
CA PRO A 263 -39.77 16.02 22.05
C PRO A 263 -38.24 16.11 21.83
N ASN A 264 -37.58 15.01 21.47
CA ASN A 264 -36.13 14.95 21.29
C ASN A 264 -35.79 13.96 20.16
N PRO A 265 -36.10 14.29 18.89
CA PRO A 265 -35.86 13.40 17.76
C PRO A 265 -34.36 13.16 17.54
N SER A 266 -34.04 11.95 17.08
CA SER A 266 -32.68 11.51 16.76
C SER A 266 -31.98 12.49 15.83
N LYS A 267 -30.66 12.65 16.02
CA LYS A 267 -29.80 13.42 15.12
C LYS A 267 -28.73 12.54 14.51
N MET A 268 -28.26 12.96 13.35
CA MET A 268 -27.28 12.24 12.56
C MET A 268 -26.11 13.13 12.16
N ALA A 269 -24.89 12.61 12.22
CA ALA A 269 -23.75 13.21 11.54
C ALA A 269 -23.27 12.28 10.43
N ILE A 270 -23.07 12.82 9.23
CA ILE A 270 -22.39 12.12 8.15
C ILE A 270 -20.93 12.59 8.19
N VAL A 271 -20.01 11.67 8.47
CA VAL A 271 -18.57 11.88 8.34
C VAL A 271 -18.18 11.44 6.92
N PHE A 272 -17.85 12.41 6.08
CA PHE A 272 -17.68 12.22 4.65
C PHE A 272 -16.23 12.52 4.25
N ASP A 273 -15.60 11.53 3.62
CA ASP A 273 -14.24 11.64 3.11
C ASP A 273 -14.15 12.47 1.82
N ASN A 274 -13.28 13.47 1.84
CA ASN A 274 -12.99 14.39 0.76
C ASN A 274 -11.46 14.55 0.60
N SER A 275 -10.70 13.54 1.02
CA SER A 275 -9.25 13.47 0.82
C SER A 275 -8.88 13.15 -0.63
N LEU A 276 -7.59 13.19 -0.95
CA LEU A 276 -7.10 12.95 -2.31
C LEU A 276 -7.26 11.49 -2.77
N SER A 277 -7.32 10.49 -1.88
CA SER A 277 -7.55 9.09 -2.28
C SER A 277 -8.92 8.90 -2.94
N MET A 278 -9.92 9.67 -2.51
CA MET A 278 -11.27 9.65 -3.04
C MET A 278 -11.37 10.10 -4.52
N THR A 279 -10.32 10.68 -5.13
CA THR A 279 -10.31 11.01 -6.56
C THR A 279 -10.20 9.79 -7.48
N VAL A 280 -9.75 8.63 -6.97
CA VAL A 280 -9.51 7.44 -7.79
C VAL A 280 -10.81 6.77 -8.24
N THR A 281 -10.74 6.08 -9.38
CA THR A 281 -11.85 5.35 -10.02
C THR A 281 -12.26 4.11 -9.23
N LEU A 282 -13.54 3.73 -9.32
CA LEU A 282 -14.06 2.44 -8.84
C LEU A 282 -14.02 1.33 -9.91
N ASN A 283 -13.44 1.62 -11.08
CA ASN A 283 -13.35 0.69 -12.21
C ASN A 283 -12.00 -0.06 -12.26
N GLU A 284 -11.20 -0.02 -11.19
CA GLU A 284 -9.87 -0.65 -11.10
C GLU A 284 -9.75 -1.45 -9.81
N PRO A 285 -9.00 -2.57 -9.80
CA PRO A 285 -8.83 -3.39 -8.61
C PRO A 285 -7.94 -2.67 -7.56
N PRO A 286 -8.06 -3.01 -6.27
CA PRO A 286 -7.30 -2.35 -5.19
C PRO A 286 -5.79 -2.32 -5.41
N SER A 287 -5.19 -3.33 -6.05
CA SER A 287 -3.75 -3.38 -6.34
C SER A 287 -3.27 -2.31 -7.31
N GLU A 288 -4.05 -2.00 -8.36
CA GLU A 288 -3.73 -0.92 -9.31
C GLU A 288 -3.91 0.45 -8.65
N VAL A 289 -4.85 0.56 -7.71
CA VAL A 289 -5.10 1.77 -6.91
C VAL A 289 -3.98 1.99 -5.88
N GLU A 290 -3.50 0.94 -5.21
CA GLU A 290 -2.34 1.00 -4.32
C GLU A 290 -1.07 1.42 -5.10
N GLN A 291 -0.85 0.83 -6.28
CA GLN A 291 0.26 1.21 -7.16
C GLN A 291 0.15 2.67 -7.64
N TYR A 292 -1.05 3.16 -7.96
CA TYR A 292 -1.29 4.57 -8.29
C TYR A 292 -0.92 5.51 -7.14
N PHE A 293 -1.26 5.18 -5.89
CA PHE A 293 -0.85 5.98 -4.73
C PHE A 293 0.66 5.90 -4.45
N GLN A 294 1.31 4.76 -4.72
CA GLN A 294 2.78 4.69 -4.69
C GLN A 294 3.40 5.62 -5.75
N TYR A 295 2.88 5.64 -6.99
CA TYR A 295 3.34 6.57 -8.03
C TYR A 295 3.05 8.05 -7.69
N MET A 296 1.98 8.37 -6.96
CA MET A 296 1.73 9.73 -6.48
C MET A 296 2.65 10.13 -5.32
N ALA A 297 3.02 9.20 -4.45
CA ALA A 297 3.87 9.48 -3.27
C ALA A 297 5.37 9.54 -3.60
N TYR A 298 5.85 8.64 -4.46
CA TYR A 298 7.28 8.47 -4.78
C TYR A 298 7.64 8.88 -6.22
N GLY A 299 6.65 9.29 -7.01
CA GLY A 299 6.79 9.55 -8.44
C GLY A 299 6.72 8.28 -9.29
N HIS A 300 6.62 8.46 -10.61
CA HIS A 300 6.88 7.36 -11.54
C HIS A 300 8.39 7.12 -11.63
N GLY A 301 8.81 5.86 -11.72
CA GLY A 301 10.20 5.51 -12.01
C GLY A 301 10.72 6.23 -13.25
N ARG A 302 12.02 6.59 -13.24
CA ARG A 302 12.65 7.65 -14.08
C ARG A 302 12.47 7.57 -15.62
N ASN A 303 11.86 6.49 -16.14
CA ASN A 303 11.80 6.16 -17.56
C ASN A 303 10.37 6.19 -18.17
N LEU A 304 9.31 6.52 -17.43
CA LEU A 304 7.94 6.45 -17.97
C LEU A 304 7.58 7.70 -18.83
N PRO A 305 7.23 7.54 -20.13
CA PRO A 305 6.93 8.66 -21.02
C PRO A 305 5.74 9.51 -20.56
N GLU A 306 5.77 10.82 -20.85
CA GLU A 306 4.72 11.76 -20.44
C GLU A 306 3.33 11.37 -20.94
N GLN A 307 3.21 10.90 -22.19
CA GLN A 307 1.93 10.43 -22.75
C GLN A 307 1.39 9.20 -22.01
N GLU A 308 2.26 8.31 -21.52
CA GLU A 308 1.85 7.17 -20.71
C GLU A 308 1.44 7.60 -19.31
N ARG A 309 2.16 8.55 -18.69
CA ARG A 309 1.74 9.18 -17.43
C ARG A 309 0.36 9.83 -17.54
N ILE A 310 0.11 10.63 -18.58
CA ILE A 310 -1.19 11.27 -18.84
C ILE A 310 -2.28 10.23 -19.10
N LYS A 311 -1.99 9.14 -19.81
CA LYS A 311 -2.92 8.03 -20.05
C LYS A 311 -3.24 7.26 -18.77
N TYR A 312 -2.25 7.04 -17.91
CA TYR A 312 -2.39 6.36 -16.63
C TYR A 312 -3.15 7.22 -15.61
N GLU A 313 -2.84 8.51 -15.51
CA GLU A 313 -3.60 9.49 -14.71
C GLU A 313 -5.08 9.53 -15.14
N LYS A 314 -5.35 9.64 -16.44
CA LYS A 314 -6.71 9.58 -17.00
C LYS A 314 -7.41 8.24 -16.78
N ARG A 315 -6.67 7.12 -16.73
CA ARG A 315 -7.20 5.80 -16.35
C ARG A 315 -7.62 5.82 -14.89
N MET A 316 -6.73 6.20 -13.98
CA MET A 316 -6.95 6.08 -12.54
C MET A 316 -7.95 7.11 -11.99
N THR A 317 -8.11 8.27 -12.61
CA THR A 317 -9.08 9.31 -12.19
C THR A 317 -10.44 9.24 -12.91
N ARG A 318 -10.67 8.24 -13.80
CA ARG A 318 -11.91 8.18 -14.60
C ARG A 318 -13.18 7.97 -13.78
N LEU A 319 -14.29 8.53 -14.25
CA LEU A 319 -15.60 8.30 -13.65
C LEU A 319 -16.06 6.83 -13.81
N PRO A 320 -16.85 6.31 -12.84
CA PRO A 320 -17.18 6.94 -11.57
C PRO A 320 -16.03 6.76 -10.55
N THR A 321 -15.73 7.83 -9.81
CA THR A 321 -14.71 7.82 -8.75
C THR A 321 -15.31 7.45 -7.40
N ARG A 322 -14.45 7.11 -6.42
CA ARG A 322 -14.83 6.90 -5.01
C ARG A 322 -15.64 8.11 -4.49
N LEU A 323 -15.17 9.33 -4.78
CA LEU A 323 -15.86 10.60 -4.47
C LEU A 323 -17.18 10.77 -5.22
N SER A 324 -17.21 10.67 -6.56
CA SER A 324 -18.42 10.97 -7.33
C SER A 324 -19.58 10.04 -6.95
N SER A 325 -19.25 8.79 -6.67
CA SER A 325 -20.19 7.75 -6.25
C SER A 325 -20.66 8.00 -4.82
N SER A 326 -19.75 8.28 -3.89
CA SER A 326 -20.08 8.67 -2.51
C SER A 326 -21.03 9.87 -2.45
N LYS A 327 -20.77 10.92 -3.23
CA LYS A 327 -21.65 12.10 -3.33
C LYS A 327 -23.05 11.73 -3.81
N SER A 328 -23.13 10.99 -4.92
CA SER A 328 -24.41 10.56 -5.50
C SER A 328 -25.22 9.77 -4.47
N VAL A 329 -24.61 8.73 -3.92
CA VAL A 329 -25.22 7.77 -3.00
C VAL A 329 -25.59 8.41 -1.64
N ALA A 330 -24.74 9.28 -1.08
CA ALA A 330 -25.06 10.03 0.13
C ALA A 330 -26.23 11.00 -0.10
N THR A 331 -26.23 11.76 -1.20
CA THR A 331 -27.35 12.69 -1.48
C THR A 331 -28.67 12.00 -1.77
N SER A 332 -28.68 10.80 -2.38
CA SER A 332 -29.86 9.95 -2.51
C SER A 332 -30.30 9.27 -1.22
N SER A 333 -29.43 9.18 -0.21
CA SER A 333 -29.74 8.58 1.10
C SER A 333 -30.31 9.62 2.08
N ILE A 334 -29.88 10.88 1.98
CA ILE A 334 -30.45 12.03 2.71
C ILE A 334 -31.95 12.22 2.43
N ASP A 335 -32.41 11.86 1.23
CA ASP A 335 -33.83 11.89 0.86
C ASP A 335 -34.67 10.80 1.54
N LYS A 336 -34.03 9.73 2.02
CA LYS A 336 -34.70 8.56 2.62
C LYS A 336 -34.76 8.60 4.14
N ILE A 337 -34.01 9.50 4.77
CA ILE A 337 -34.01 9.68 6.23
C ILE A 337 -35.31 10.37 6.68
N GLN A 338 -35.92 9.94 7.78
CA GLN A 338 -37.14 10.52 8.36
C GLN A 338 -37.02 12.04 8.52
N GLN A 339 -38.12 12.77 8.26
CA GLN A 339 -38.09 14.24 8.14
C GLN A 339 -37.67 14.96 9.44
N ASN A 340 -38.01 14.41 10.60
CA ASN A 340 -37.68 14.98 11.91
C ASN A 340 -36.23 14.74 12.37
N ILE A 341 -35.41 14.03 11.58
CA ILE A 341 -33.99 13.80 11.89
C ILE A 341 -33.14 14.88 11.24
N ASP A 342 -32.52 15.70 12.08
CA ASP A 342 -31.52 16.68 11.65
C ASP A 342 -30.22 15.97 11.24
N ILE A 343 -29.58 16.46 10.17
CA ILE A 343 -28.34 15.88 9.63
C ILE A 343 -27.24 16.94 9.61
N SER A 344 -26.12 16.71 10.29
CA SER A 344 -24.87 17.48 10.14
C SER A 344 -23.93 16.78 9.14
N LEU A 345 -23.05 17.56 8.52
CA LEU A 345 -21.96 17.08 7.67
C LEU A 345 -20.61 17.45 8.31
N VAL A 346 -19.81 16.43 8.56
CA VAL A 346 -18.39 16.51 8.92
C VAL A 346 -17.58 16.12 7.69
N THR A 347 -16.62 16.92 7.27
CA THR A 347 -15.82 16.69 6.06
C THR A 347 -14.36 16.44 6.40
N LEU A 348 -13.79 15.35 5.87
CA LEU A 348 -12.38 15.03 5.98
C LEU A 348 -11.66 15.54 4.72
N THR A 349 -11.14 16.77 4.74
CA THR A 349 -10.50 17.40 3.56
C THR A 349 -8.97 17.43 3.67
N SER A 350 -8.44 17.85 4.82
CA SER A 350 -7.01 17.97 5.06
C SER A 350 -6.68 17.97 6.56
N CYS A 351 -5.43 17.64 6.87
CA CYS A 351 -4.88 17.66 8.22
C CYS A 351 -4.79 19.10 8.78
N PRO A 352 -4.81 19.28 10.12
CA PRO A 352 -4.91 18.26 11.16
C PRO A 352 -6.34 17.92 11.60
N ALA A 353 -7.37 18.59 11.07
CA ALA A 353 -8.71 18.54 11.67
C ALA A 353 -9.85 18.65 10.66
N ALA A 354 -10.91 17.85 10.86
CA ALA A 354 -12.07 17.82 9.99
C ALA A 354 -12.95 19.09 10.10
N ASP A 355 -13.53 19.52 8.99
CA ASP A 355 -14.54 20.59 8.96
C ASP A 355 -15.90 20.08 9.46
N VAL A 356 -16.73 20.97 10.02
CA VAL A 356 -18.07 20.62 10.49
C VAL A 356 -19.11 21.64 10.09
N SER A 357 -20.30 21.16 9.76
CA SER A 357 -21.45 21.97 9.35
C SER A 357 -22.52 22.02 10.46
N PRO A 358 -23.33 23.09 10.53
CA PRO A 358 -24.55 23.09 11.34
C PRO A 358 -25.47 21.90 11.00
N PHE A 359 -26.40 21.60 11.91
CA PHE A 359 -27.46 20.64 11.66
C PHE A 359 -28.46 21.18 10.63
N TYR A 360 -28.69 20.42 9.56
CA TYR A 360 -29.69 20.70 8.54
C TYR A 360 -30.97 19.91 8.81
N ASN A 361 -32.04 20.61 9.16
CA ASN A 361 -33.39 20.06 9.22
C ASN A 361 -33.94 19.73 7.81
N TYR A 362 -35.11 19.09 7.73
CA TYR A 362 -35.70 18.63 6.46
C TYR A 362 -35.72 19.71 5.35
N ALA A 363 -36.24 20.90 5.65
CA ALA A 363 -36.32 22.01 4.69
C ALA A 363 -34.94 22.43 4.15
N ASN A 364 -33.90 22.35 4.97
CA ASN A 364 -32.54 22.73 4.60
C ASN A 364 -31.69 21.61 3.98
N ARG A 365 -32.23 20.38 3.82
CA ARG A 365 -31.52 19.26 3.18
C ARG A 365 -31.09 19.54 1.74
N GLY A 366 -31.79 20.43 1.02
CA GLY A 366 -31.35 20.90 -0.30
C GLY A 366 -29.97 21.59 -0.26
N THR A 367 -29.70 22.37 0.79
CA THR A 367 -28.40 23.02 1.02
C THR A 367 -27.32 22.02 1.42
N LEU A 368 -27.65 21.05 2.29
CA LEU A 368 -26.75 19.93 2.62
C LEU A 368 -26.34 19.14 1.36
N LYS A 369 -27.31 18.74 0.54
CA LYS A 369 -27.07 18.00 -0.71
C LYS A 369 -26.24 18.80 -1.71
N ARG A 370 -26.44 20.12 -1.79
CA ARG A 370 -25.61 21.03 -2.59
C ARG A 370 -24.17 21.07 -2.07
N LYS A 371 -23.96 21.23 -0.76
CA LYS A 371 -22.61 21.22 -0.14
C LYS A 371 -21.88 19.91 -0.43
N ILE A 372 -22.52 18.75 -0.27
CA ILE A 372 -21.94 17.43 -0.59
C ILE A 372 -21.54 17.34 -2.08
N ARG A 373 -22.41 17.77 -3.00
CA ARG A 373 -22.09 17.76 -4.44
C ARG A 373 -20.88 18.64 -4.78
N GLN A 374 -20.73 19.76 -4.08
CA GLN A 374 -19.65 20.73 -4.25
C GLN A 374 -18.33 20.36 -3.56
N LEU A 375 -18.26 19.29 -2.76
CA LEU A 375 -17.00 18.86 -2.12
C LEU A 375 -15.91 18.55 -3.15
N THR A 376 -14.75 19.19 -3.04
CA THR A 376 -13.59 18.91 -3.89
C THR A 376 -12.38 18.62 -2.98
N PRO A 377 -11.66 17.51 -3.19
CA PRO A 377 -10.38 17.29 -2.54
C PRO A 377 -9.38 18.39 -2.89
N THR A 378 -8.45 18.66 -1.97
CA THR A 378 -7.38 19.63 -2.19
C THR A 378 -6.10 19.18 -1.48
N ALA A 379 -4.96 19.44 -2.11
CA ALA A 379 -3.65 19.28 -1.50
C ALA A 379 -3.28 20.50 -0.61
N ALA A 380 -4.02 21.61 -0.71
CA ALA A 380 -3.76 22.82 0.07
C ALA A 380 -3.92 22.54 1.57
N GLY A 381 -2.94 22.95 2.37
CA GLY A 381 -2.89 22.63 3.81
C GLY A 381 -2.34 21.23 4.14
N GLY A 382 -1.80 20.48 3.16
CA GLY A 382 -1.13 19.19 3.38
C GLY A 382 -1.95 17.97 3.00
N GLY A 383 -3.23 18.13 2.61
CA GLY A 383 -4.11 17.01 2.28
C GLY A 383 -4.37 16.08 3.48
N GLY A 384 -4.77 14.84 3.21
CA GLY A 384 -4.99 13.80 4.23
C GLY A 384 -6.42 13.70 4.77
N THR A 385 -6.61 12.74 5.67
CA THR A 385 -7.91 12.22 6.12
C THR A 385 -7.98 12.32 7.65
N PRO A 386 -8.44 13.46 8.22
CA PRO A 386 -8.49 13.67 9.68
C PRO A 386 -9.67 12.94 10.35
N LEU A 387 -9.82 11.64 10.09
CA LEU A 387 -10.94 10.80 10.52
C LEU A 387 -11.12 10.75 12.05
N TYR A 388 -10.03 10.73 12.83
CA TYR A 388 -10.05 10.80 14.30
C TYR A 388 -10.69 12.12 14.75
N SER A 389 -10.24 13.24 14.19
CA SER A 389 -10.80 14.56 14.48
C SER A 389 -12.27 14.66 14.05
N GLY A 390 -12.62 14.10 12.90
CA GLY A 390 -14.00 14.06 12.40
C GLY A 390 -14.92 13.24 13.30
N LEU A 391 -14.48 12.04 13.72
CA LEU A 391 -15.21 11.17 14.64
C LEU A 391 -15.40 11.84 16.02
N GLU A 392 -14.35 12.46 16.53
CA GLU A 392 -14.38 13.15 17.82
C GLU A 392 -15.37 14.32 17.80
N LYS A 393 -15.27 15.21 16.80
CA LYS A 393 -16.20 16.34 16.61
C LYS A 393 -17.64 15.88 16.38
N ALA A 394 -17.86 14.85 15.56
CA ALA A 394 -19.19 14.26 15.35
C ALA A 394 -19.81 13.75 16.65
N SER A 395 -19.02 13.04 17.47
CA SER A 395 -19.50 12.49 18.75
C SER A 395 -19.83 13.58 19.78
N LYS A 396 -19.09 14.69 19.79
CA LYS A 396 -19.33 15.85 20.67
C LYS A 396 -20.63 16.60 20.33
N MET A 397 -21.07 16.57 19.07
CA MET A 397 -22.30 17.25 18.62
C MET A 397 -23.59 16.42 18.77
N LEU A 398 -23.48 15.14 19.09
CA LEU A 398 -24.61 14.24 19.30
C LEU A 398 -24.79 13.95 20.79
N ASP A 399 -26.00 13.61 21.22
CA ASP A 399 -26.30 13.24 22.61
C ASP A 399 -25.74 11.83 22.89
N GLY A 400 -26.37 10.81 22.30
CA GLY A 400 -25.93 9.41 22.40
C GLY A 400 -26.03 8.79 23.81
N VAL A 401 -26.70 9.45 24.77
CA VAL A 401 -26.81 9.00 26.17
C VAL A 401 -28.28 8.81 26.54
N LYS A 402 -29.07 9.87 26.37
CA LYS A 402 -30.52 9.90 26.61
C LYS A 402 -31.31 9.63 25.34
N ARG A 403 -30.70 9.84 24.16
CA ARG A 403 -31.27 9.66 22.82
C ARG A 403 -30.43 8.71 21.98
N ASP A 404 -31.09 7.93 21.12
CA ASP A 404 -30.40 7.17 20.07
C ASP A 404 -30.00 8.13 18.95
N ASP A 405 -28.70 8.35 18.80
CA ASP A 405 -28.09 9.20 17.77
C ASP A 405 -27.16 8.37 16.88
N TYR A 406 -26.84 8.91 15.69
CA TYR A 406 -26.22 8.14 14.63
C TYR A 406 -25.04 8.86 13.97
N ILE A 407 -23.95 8.13 13.73
CA ILE A 407 -22.89 8.56 12.80
C ILE A 407 -22.86 7.59 11.62
N LEU A 408 -22.67 8.15 10.43
CA LEU A 408 -22.40 7.40 9.21
C LEU A 408 -21.05 7.86 8.66
N VAL A 409 -20.04 7.00 8.76
CA VAL A 409 -18.72 7.21 8.16
C VAL A 409 -18.74 6.70 6.72
N ILE A 410 -18.23 7.51 5.80
CA ILE A 410 -18.09 7.21 4.36
C ILE A 410 -16.65 7.56 4.00
N SER A 411 -15.77 6.56 3.90
CA SER A 411 -14.32 6.74 3.73
C SER A 411 -13.68 5.56 3.00
N ASP A 412 -12.47 5.76 2.50
CA ASP A 412 -11.67 4.77 1.77
C ASP A 412 -10.31 4.44 2.44
N GLY A 413 -10.10 4.85 3.69
CA GLY A 413 -8.84 4.62 4.41
C GLY A 413 -8.88 4.84 5.94
N GLU A 414 -7.69 5.01 6.51
CA GLU A 414 -7.46 5.32 7.94
C GLU A 414 -7.29 6.82 8.18
N ASP A 415 -7.17 7.21 9.46
CA ASP A 415 -6.60 8.51 9.78
C ASP A 415 -5.10 8.52 9.46
N ASN A 416 -4.64 9.53 8.71
CA ASN A 416 -3.21 9.77 8.42
C ASN A 416 -2.75 11.17 8.87
N CYS A 417 -3.55 11.85 9.68
CA CYS A 417 -3.28 13.17 10.26
C CYS A 417 -2.83 13.11 11.73
N THR A 418 -3.04 12.00 12.43
CA THR A 418 -2.61 11.81 13.83
C THR A 418 -2.10 10.39 14.10
N ARG A 419 -1.21 10.26 15.10
CA ARG A 419 -0.78 8.97 15.66
C ARG A 419 -1.74 8.44 16.75
N GLN A 420 -2.84 9.13 17.03
CA GLN A 420 -3.81 8.73 18.06
C GLN A 420 -4.72 7.60 17.56
N ASN A 421 -4.83 6.53 18.34
CA ASN A 421 -5.56 5.33 17.93
C ASN A 421 -7.08 5.56 17.89
N ILE A 422 -7.68 5.46 16.70
CA ILE A 422 -9.11 5.71 16.51
C ILE A 422 -10.03 4.66 17.14
N CYS A 423 -9.56 3.43 17.33
CA CYS A 423 -10.32 2.39 18.04
C CYS A 423 -10.41 2.72 19.54
N THR A 424 -9.35 3.29 20.14
CA THR A 424 -9.39 3.81 21.51
C THR A 424 -10.39 4.95 21.66
N LEU A 425 -10.43 5.88 20.71
CA LEU A 425 -11.47 6.92 20.65
C LEU A 425 -12.87 6.32 20.51
N ALA A 426 -13.07 5.33 19.65
CA ALA A 426 -14.37 4.68 19.48
C ALA A 426 -14.85 3.94 20.73
N ASN A 427 -13.95 3.27 21.45
CA ASN A 427 -14.24 2.63 22.75
C ASN A 427 -14.61 3.67 23.82
N TYR A 428 -13.89 4.79 23.88
CA TYR A 428 -14.23 5.92 24.76
C TYR A 428 -15.60 6.51 24.41
N ILE A 429 -15.89 6.75 23.13
CA ILE A 429 -17.20 7.20 22.65
C ILE A 429 -18.30 6.21 23.04
N ALA A 430 -18.10 4.90 22.86
CA ALA A 430 -19.08 3.88 23.21
C ALA A 430 -19.40 3.85 24.72
N ALA A 431 -18.37 4.03 25.57
CA ALA A 431 -18.55 4.09 27.02
C ALA A 431 -19.27 5.37 27.48
N GLN A 432 -18.91 6.53 26.91
CA GLN A 432 -19.53 7.82 27.25
C GLN A 432 -20.91 8.03 26.62
N LYS A 433 -21.19 7.39 25.49
CA LYS A 433 -22.39 7.58 24.66
C LYS A 433 -22.97 6.22 24.24
N PRO A 434 -23.50 5.42 25.18
CA PRO A 434 -23.91 4.03 24.92
C PRO A 434 -25.08 3.88 23.93
N ARG A 435 -25.80 4.95 23.60
CA ARG A 435 -26.88 4.97 22.58
C ARG A 435 -26.44 5.52 21.22
N LEU A 436 -25.22 6.04 21.10
CA LEU A 436 -24.64 6.45 19.81
C LEU A 436 -24.21 5.21 19.02
N LYS A 437 -24.64 5.09 17.76
CA LYS A 437 -24.24 4.01 16.86
C LYS A 437 -23.52 4.56 15.63
N ILE A 438 -22.43 3.93 15.24
CA ILE A 438 -21.61 4.37 14.11
C ILE A 438 -21.58 3.27 13.05
N ASN A 439 -22.21 3.53 11.90
CA ASN A 439 -22.10 2.66 10.74
C ASN A 439 -21.03 3.19 9.80
N ILE A 440 -20.35 2.28 9.08
CA ILE A 440 -19.25 2.58 8.17
C ILE A 440 -19.61 2.04 6.78
N VAL A 441 -19.47 2.89 5.76
CA VAL A 441 -19.39 2.46 4.37
C VAL A 441 -17.93 2.52 3.97
N ASP A 442 -17.29 1.35 3.96
CA ASP A 442 -15.89 1.17 3.53
C ASP A 442 -15.88 1.04 2.01
N ILE A 443 -15.30 2.03 1.34
CA ILE A 443 -15.27 2.12 -0.12
C ILE A 443 -14.12 1.29 -0.70
N ALA A 444 -13.02 1.13 0.03
CA ALA A 444 -11.87 0.36 -0.39
C ALA A 444 -12.04 -1.16 -0.12
N GLY A 445 -12.82 -1.50 0.92
CA GLY A 445 -13.01 -2.87 1.40
C GLY A 445 -11.78 -3.43 2.09
N GLU A 446 -11.02 -2.56 2.76
CA GLU A 446 -9.75 -2.88 3.42
C GLU A 446 -9.94 -3.16 4.94
N HIS A 447 -11.17 -3.02 5.47
CA HIS A 447 -11.55 -3.33 6.86
C HIS A 447 -10.81 -2.55 7.96
N LYS A 448 -10.12 -1.50 7.56
CA LYS A 448 -9.19 -0.71 8.37
C LYS A 448 -9.80 -0.03 9.60
N ILE A 449 -11.09 0.32 9.53
CA ILE A 449 -11.77 1.14 10.55
C ILE A 449 -12.93 0.41 11.24
N ASP A 450 -13.08 -0.90 11.02
CA ASP A 450 -14.17 -1.76 11.52
C ASP A 450 -14.35 -1.69 13.04
N CYS A 451 -13.27 -1.43 13.79
CA CYS A 451 -13.30 -1.27 15.23
C CYS A 451 -14.28 -0.17 15.70
N ILE A 452 -14.50 0.89 14.90
CA ILE A 452 -15.41 1.99 15.25
C ILE A 452 -16.87 1.51 15.27
N ALA A 453 -17.24 0.70 14.28
CA ALA A 453 -18.58 0.10 14.20
C ALA A 453 -18.78 -0.95 15.30
N ASN A 454 -17.78 -1.81 15.51
CA ASN A 454 -17.84 -2.88 16.51
C ASN A 454 -17.98 -2.33 17.93
N ALA A 455 -17.17 -1.33 18.32
CA ALA A 455 -17.25 -0.67 19.63
C ALA A 455 -18.62 -0.02 19.89
N THR A 456 -19.20 0.62 18.87
CA THR A 456 -20.47 1.38 19.01
C THR A 456 -21.71 0.58 18.60
N ARG A 457 -21.58 -0.73 18.40
CA ARG A 457 -22.68 -1.66 18.03
C ARG A 457 -23.39 -1.25 16.72
N GLY A 458 -22.65 -0.61 15.82
CA GLY A 458 -23.04 -0.34 14.44
C GLY A 458 -22.64 -1.49 13.51
N LYS A 459 -22.47 -1.18 12.21
CA LYS A 459 -22.07 -2.15 11.17
C LYS A 459 -21.22 -1.52 10.07
N VAL A 460 -20.34 -2.34 9.50
CA VAL A 460 -19.54 -2.04 8.30
C VAL A 460 -20.26 -2.56 7.05
N TYR A 461 -20.15 -1.84 5.95
CA TYR A 461 -20.72 -2.22 4.66
C TYR A 461 -19.71 -1.97 3.52
N ILE A 462 -19.14 -3.05 2.98
CA ILE A 462 -18.12 -3.03 1.92
C ILE A 462 -18.72 -2.60 0.58
N ALA A 463 -18.18 -1.56 -0.04
CA ALA A 463 -18.82 -0.79 -1.09
C ALA A 463 -17.93 -0.58 -2.34
N GLN A 464 -17.10 -1.57 -2.66
CA GLN A 464 -16.07 -1.55 -3.72
C GLN A 464 -16.57 -1.37 -5.17
N SER A 465 -17.88 -1.41 -5.44
CA SER A 465 -18.45 -1.21 -6.78
C SER A 465 -19.55 -0.15 -6.77
N PRO A 466 -19.79 0.60 -7.86
CA PRO A 466 -20.88 1.60 -7.92
C PRO A 466 -22.27 1.02 -7.63
N LYS A 467 -22.50 -0.25 -7.99
CA LYS A 467 -23.75 -0.98 -7.68
C LYS A 467 -23.84 -1.31 -6.19
N ASP A 468 -22.73 -1.73 -5.58
CA ASP A 468 -22.70 -2.06 -4.16
C ASP A 468 -22.74 -0.80 -3.29
N MET A 469 -22.16 0.34 -3.68
CA MET A 469 -22.32 1.60 -2.93
C MET A 469 -23.79 1.96 -2.71
N ILE A 470 -24.61 1.92 -3.77
CA ILE A 470 -26.05 2.18 -3.68
C ILE A 470 -26.70 1.18 -2.69
N LYS A 471 -26.45 -0.12 -2.88
CA LYS A 471 -27.00 -1.21 -2.06
C LYS A 471 -26.60 -1.12 -0.58
N GLN A 472 -25.33 -0.84 -0.30
CA GLN A 472 -24.76 -0.74 1.04
C GLN A 472 -25.21 0.51 1.79
N MET A 473 -25.19 1.70 1.17
CA MET A 473 -25.63 2.92 1.85
C MET A 473 -27.11 2.84 2.24
N ASN A 474 -27.95 2.30 1.34
CA ASN A 474 -29.35 2.04 1.64
C ASN A 474 -29.51 1.08 2.84
N LYS A 475 -28.68 0.03 2.96
CA LYS A 475 -28.65 -0.84 4.15
C LYS A 475 -28.14 -0.11 5.40
N ALA A 476 -27.08 0.69 5.29
CA ALA A 476 -26.48 1.41 6.40
C ALA A 476 -27.47 2.36 7.08
N VAL A 477 -28.27 3.08 6.30
CA VAL A 477 -29.37 3.93 6.79
C VAL A 477 -30.56 3.07 7.26
N SER A 478 -30.94 2.01 6.52
CA SER A 478 -32.05 1.13 6.93
C SER A 478 -31.82 0.43 8.27
N ASN A 479 -30.58 0.02 8.55
CA ASN A 479 -30.22 -0.70 9.77
C ASN A 479 -30.31 0.18 11.04
N MET A 480 -30.13 1.51 10.89
CA MET A 480 -30.42 2.48 11.95
C MET A 480 -31.92 2.65 12.22
N LYS A 481 -32.81 2.10 11.36
CA LYS A 481 -34.27 2.29 11.34
C LYS A 481 -34.74 3.73 11.07
N ILE A 482 -33.84 4.61 10.62
CA ILE A 482 -34.11 6.04 10.41
C ILE A 482 -34.76 6.38 9.06
N ASN A 483 -35.26 5.39 8.32
CA ASN A 483 -35.84 5.54 6.97
C ASN A 483 -37.28 5.04 6.85
N ARG A 484 -38.02 4.99 7.97
CA ARG A 484 -39.46 4.72 7.96
C ARG A 484 -40.16 5.85 7.16
N PRO A 485 -40.92 5.55 6.09
CA PRO A 485 -41.70 6.57 5.39
C PRO A 485 -42.80 7.09 6.31
N VAL A 486 -43.28 8.31 6.07
CA VAL A 486 -44.44 8.83 6.80
C VAL A 486 -45.69 8.06 6.36
N CYS A 487 -46.51 7.63 7.31
CA CYS A 487 -47.82 7.06 6.98
C CYS A 487 -48.69 8.12 6.30
N GLN A 488 -49.30 7.77 5.17
CA GLN A 488 -50.25 8.61 4.44
C GLN A 488 -51.53 8.73 5.28
#